data_AF-A0A6N6MIE2-F1
#
_entry.id   AF-A0A6N6MIE2-F1
#
_cell.length_a   1.000
_cell.length_b   1.000
_cell.length_c   1.000
_cell.angle_alpha   90.00
_cell.angle_beta   90.00
_cell.angle_gamma   90.00
#
_symmetry.space_group_name_H-M   'P 1'
#
loop_
_entity.id
_entity.type
_entity.pdbx_description
1 polymer ?
#
loop_
_entity_poly.entity_id
_entity_poly.type
_entity_poly.pdbx_seq_one_letter_code
_entity_poly.pdbx_strand_id
1 'polypeptide(L)'
;MPDAMRPDRCGLLISMDRVALPCDPFEQVSIVIRAIENPAALHSSLARAAIDMFAGEGSLPIHVVYDARKKLVYPSREIADAVQQPTFIKNPHVRREVQAWRIRLGLPTL
;
A
#
# COMPACT_ATOMS: atom_id res chain seq x y z
N MET A 1 -8.11 19.22 10.35
CA MET A 1 -8.50 18.45 9.16
C MET A 1 -9.36 19.35 8.29
N PRO A 2 -8.95 19.66 7.05
CA PRO A 2 -9.76 20.43 6.11
C PRO A 2 -11.14 19.82 5.89
N ASP A 3 -12.14 20.67 5.67
CA ASP A 3 -13.54 20.24 5.58
C ASP A 3 -13.79 19.27 4.42
N ALA A 4 -13.02 19.39 3.34
CA ALA A 4 -13.05 18.46 2.19
C ALA A 4 -12.45 17.07 2.49
N MET A 5 -11.68 16.92 3.58
CA MET A 5 -11.10 15.64 4.00
C MET A 5 -11.96 14.88 5.02
N ARG A 6 -13.10 15.44 5.41
CA ARG A 6 -14.04 14.74 6.26
C ARG A 6 -14.53 13.45 5.57
N PRO A 7 -14.50 12.28 6.25
CA PRO A 7 -14.88 11.00 5.62
C PRO A 7 -16.28 11.01 4.99
N ASP A 8 -17.25 11.68 5.64
CA ASP A 8 -18.62 11.85 5.15
C ASP A 8 -18.73 12.69 3.87
N ARG A 9 -17.67 13.43 3.50
CA ARG A 9 -17.63 14.29 2.31
C ARG A 9 -16.72 13.78 1.21
N CYS A 10 -15.55 13.23 1.56
CA CYS A 10 -14.63 12.68 0.57
C CYS A 10 -14.95 11.23 0.18
N GLY A 11 -15.79 10.54 0.96
CA GLY A 11 -16.11 9.13 0.74
C GLY A 11 -14.95 8.18 0.99
N LEU A 12 -13.89 8.66 1.67
CA LEU A 12 -12.68 7.90 1.97
C LEU A 12 -12.46 7.79 3.48
N LEU A 13 -12.02 6.62 3.91
CA LEU A 13 -11.44 6.37 5.22
C LEU A 13 -9.98 5.95 5.03
N ILE A 14 -9.05 6.66 5.69
CA ILE A 14 -7.63 6.30 5.69
C ILE A 14 -7.29 5.78 7.07
N SER A 15 -6.75 4.56 7.14
CA SER A 15 -6.33 3.91 8.38
C SER A 15 -4.96 3.27 8.23
N MET A 16 -4.33 2.97 9.36
CA MET A 16 -3.21 2.05 9.43
C MET A 16 -3.73 0.75 10.05
N ASP A 17 -3.65 -0.33 9.29
CA ASP A 17 -4.17 -1.63 9.69
C ASP A 17 -3.00 -2.56 10.03
N ARG A 18 -3.22 -3.41 11.05
CA ARG A 18 -2.33 -4.51 11.40
C ARG A 18 -3.11 -5.82 11.35
N VAL A 19 -2.68 -6.74 10.48
CA VAL A 19 -3.29 -8.07 10.33
C VAL A 19 -2.41 -9.11 11.00
N ALA A 20 -2.97 -9.85 11.95
CA ALA A 20 -2.22 -10.83 12.73
C ALA A 20 -1.81 -12.07 11.91
N LEU A 21 -2.70 -12.54 11.04
CA LEU A 21 -2.48 -13.66 10.12
C LEU A 21 -2.71 -13.18 8.68
N PRO A 22 -1.76 -12.43 8.11
CA PRO A 22 -1.93 -11.85 6.78
C PRO A 22 -1.80 -12.93 5.69
N CYS A 23 -2.52 -12.77 4.58
CA CYS A 23 -2.41 -13.67 3.43
C CYS A 23 -1.07 -13.49 2.70
N ASP A 24 -0.51 -12.29 2.76
CA ASP A 24 0.82 -11.97 2.23
C ASP A 24 1.55 -10.93 3.11
N PRO A 25 2.88 -10.82 3.02
CA PRO A 25 3.67 -9.96 3.90
C PRO A 25 3.24 -8.49 3.91
N PHE A 26 2.71 -7.98 2.79
CA PHE A 26 2.33 -6.57 2.67
C PHE A 26 1.10 -6.22 3.50
N GLU A 27 0.30 -7.20 3.91
CA GLU A 27 -0.89 -6.94 4.73
C GLU A 27 -0.61 -6.82 6.23
N GLN A 28 0.57 -7.26 6.70
CA GLN A 28 0.85 -7.38 8.12
C GLN A 28 0.73 -6.04 8.85
N VAL A 29 1.32 -4.99 8.29
CA VAL A 29 1.16 -3.60 8.71
C VAL A 29 1.09 -2.77 7.44
N SER A 30 -0.01 -2.06 7.20
CA SER A 30 -0.19 -1.30 5.96
C SER A 30 -1.06 -0.07 6.16
N ILE A 31 -0.90 0.92 5.29
CA ILE A 31 -1.87 1.99 5.11
C ILE A 31 -3.02 1.45 4.26
N VAL A 32 -4.26 1.71 4.67
CA VAL A 32 -5.46 1.32 3.97
C VAL A 32 -6.28 2.55 3.63
N ILE A 33 -6.56 2.74 2.34
CA ILE A 33 -7.44 3.78 1.82
C ILE A 33 -8.73 3.11 1.35
N ARG A 34 -9.79 3.28 2.13
CA ARG A 34 -11.07 2.62 1.93
C ARG A 34 -12.10 3.57 1.34
N ALA A 35 -12.73 3.21 0.23
CA ALA A 35 -13.97 3.85 -0.20
C ALA A 35 -15.13 3.36 0.67
N ILE A 36 -15.95 4.29 1.15
CA ILE A 36 -17.05 4.01 2.08
C ILE A 36 -18.28 3.50 1.32
N GLU A 37 -18.80 4.29 0.37
CA GLU A 37 -20.05 3.96 -0.35
C GLU A 37 -19.82 3.69 -1.83
N ASN A 38 -18.93 4.47 -2.48
CA ASN A 38 -18.73 4.46 -3.92
C ASN A 38 -17.24 4.26 -4.27
N PRO A 39 -16.88 3.25 -5.09
CA PRO A 39 -15.49 3.01 -5.47
C PRO A 39 -14.88 4.18 -6.25
N ALA A 40 -15.70 5.04 -6.87
CA ALA A 40 -15.24 6.26 -7.55
C ALA A 40 -14.45 7.20 -6.62
N ALA A 41 -14.67 7.15 -5.31
CA ALA A 41 -13.90 7.93 -4.34
C ALA A 41 -12.39 7.60 -4.40
N LEU A 42 -12.02 6.36 -4.74
CA LEU A 42 -10.62 5.94 -4.92
C LEU A 42 -9.97 6.53 -6.17
N HIS A 43 -10.76 7.05 -7.12
CA HIS A 43 -10.27 7.74 -8.32
C HIS A 43 -10.22 9.27 -8.15
N SER A 44 -10.58 9.78 -6.97
CA SER A 44 -10.51 11.22 -6.67
C SER A 44 -9.07 11.74 -6.62
N SER A 45 -8.92 13.04 -6.86
CA SER A 45 -7.64 13.73 -6.66
C SER A 45 -7.13 13.60 -5.21
N LEU A 46 -8.04 13.52 -4.24
CA LEU A 46 -7.69 13.31 -2.85
C LEU A 46 -7.13 11.92 -2.58
N ALA A 47 -7.74 10.86 -3.13
CA ALA A 47 -7.20 9.50 -3.03
C ALA A 47 -5.79 9.43 -3.64
N ARG A 48 -5.61 10.03 -4.82
CA ARG A 48 -4.30 10.11 -5.47
C ARG A 48 -3.27 10.86 -4.62
N ALA A 49 -3.63 12.03 -4.09
CA ALA A 49 -2.75 12.81 -3.23
C ALA A 49 -2.34 12.04 -1.95
N ALA A 50 -3.27 11.30 -1.35
CA ALA A 50 -2.97 10.45 -0.20
C ALA A 50 -2.01 9.30 -0.57
N ILE A 51 -2.26 8.60 -1.68
CA ILE A 51 -1.37 7.55 -2.19
C ILE A 51 0.03 8.11 -2.44
N ASP A 52 0.12 9.23 -3.18
CA ASP A 52 1.39 9.86 -3.53
C ASP A 52 2.17 10.32 -2.27
N MET A 53 1.46 10.85 -1.26
CA MET A 53 2.06 11.26 0.02
C MET A 53 2.67 10.06 0.76
N PHE A 54 1.90 9.00 0.98
CA PHE A 54 2.39 7.82 1.72
C PHE A 54 3.43 7.03 0.92
N ALA A 55 3.30 6.95 -0.41
CA ALA A 55 4.28 6.31 -1.28
C ALA A 55 5.59 7.11 -1.32
N GLY A 56 5.51 8.44 -1.22
CA GLY A 56 6.66 9.33 -1.11
C GLY A 56 7.43 9.16 0.20
N GLU A 57 6.74 8.93 1.32
CA GLU A 57 7.37 8.51 2.58
C GLU A 57 7.98 7.10 2.44
N GLY A 58 7.25 6.20 1.78
CA GLY A 58 7.74 4.90 1.35
C GLY A 58 8.02 3.91 2.48
N SER A 59 7.42 4.11 3.65
CA SER A 59 7.68 3.33 4.87
C SER A 59 6.79 2.09 4.99
N LEU A 60 5.55 2.16 4.48
CA LEU A 60 4.52 1.12 4.62
C LEU A 60 3.88 0.76 3.28
N PRO A 61 3.43 -0.50 3.11
CA PRO A 61 2.58 -0.87 1.99
C PRO A 61 1.27 -0.08 2.02
N ILE A 62 0.72 0.22 0.85
CA ILE A 62 -0.55 0.94 0.72
C ILE A 62 -1.52 0.04 -0.02
N HIS A 63 -2.69 -0.14 0.58
CA HIS A 63 -3.81 -0.82 -0.02
C HIS A 63 -4.95 0.15 -0.29
N VAL A 64 -5.66 -0.07 -1.39
CA VAL A 64 -6.99 0.48 -1.60
C VAL A 64 -8.03 -0.61 -1.38
N VAL A 65 -9.14 -0.24 -0.76
CA VAL A 65 -10.22 -1.19 -0.42
C VAL A 65 -11.56 -0.62 -0.81
N TYR A 66 -12.39 -1.45 -1.43
CA TYR A 66 -13.82 -1.21 -1.56
C TYR A 66 -14.56 -2.53 -1.37
N ASP A 67 -15.58 -2.53 -0.52
CA ASP A 67 -16.29 -3.75 -0.12
C ASP A 67 -15.30 -4.82 0.41
N ALA A 68 -15.44 -6.08 0.01
CA ALA A 68 -14.52 -7.16 0.33
C ALA A 68 -13.25 -7.21 -0.56
N ARG A 69 -13.05 -6.24 -1.47
CA ARG A 69 -11.91 -6.24 -2.39
C ARG A 69 -10.81 -5.34 -1.89
N LYS A 70 -9.63 -5.93 -1.65
CA LYS A 70 -8.40 -5.23 -1.27
C LYS A 70 -7.38 -5.36 -2.38
N LYS A 71 -6.69 -4.26 -2.70
CA LYS A 71 -5.68 -4.19 -3.75
C LYS A 71 -4.46 -3.44 -3.26
N LEU A 72 -3.28 -4.04 -3.41
CA LEU A 72 -1.99 -3.38 -3.18
C LEU A 72 -1.75 -2.34 -4.29
N VAL A 73 -1.45 -1.11 -3.90
CA VAL A 73 -1.09 -0.01 -4.82
C VAL A 73 0.34 0.46 -4.65
N TYR A 74 0.93 0.26 -3.47
CA TYR A 74 2.34 0.52 -3.20
C TYR A 74 2.89 -0.56 -2.25
N PRO A 75 4.07 -1.16 -2.51
CA PRO A 75 4.96 -0.88 -3.64
C PRO A 75 4.37 -1.30 -4.99
N SER A 76 5.09 -1.01 -6.08
CA SER A 76 4.67 -1.44 -7.42
C SER A 76 4.57 -2.96 -7.48
N ARG A 77 3.74 -3.48 -8.40
CA ARG A 77 3.56 -4.92 -8.56
C ARG A 77 4.88 -5.66 -8.85
N GLU A 78 5.76 -5.09 -9.66
CA GLU A 78 7.07 -5.66 -9.95
C GLU A 78 7.92 -5.85 -8.68
N ILE A 79 7.93 -4.84 -7.81
CA ILE A 79 8.64 -4.91 -6.52
C ILE A 79 7.95 -5.91 -5.60
N ALA A 80 6.61 -5.89 -5.53
CA ALA A 80 5.86 -6.81 -4.69
C ALA A 80 6.11 -8.29 -5.06
N ASP A 81 6.04 -8.59 -6.35
CA ASP A 81 6.30 -9.93 -6.89
C ASP A 81 7.75 -10.35 -6.59
N ALA A 82 8.73 -9.46 -6.79
CA ALA A 82 10.15 -9.73 -6.52
C ALA A 82 10.48 -9.87 -5.02
N VAL A 83 9.72 -9.21 -4.14
CA VAL A 83 9.83 -9.39 -2.69
C VAL A 83 9.31 -10.77 -2.27
N GLN A 84 8.20 -11.24 -2.83
CA GLN A 84 7.62 -12.55 -2.50
C GLN A 84 8.40 -13.69 -3.14
N GLN A 85 8.81 -13.53 -4.39
CA GLN A 85 9.54 -14.51 -5.19
C GLN A 85 10.83 -13.87 -5.69
N PRO A 86 11.91 -13.96 -4.91
CA PRO A 86 13.17 -13.36 -5.32
C PRO A 86 13.85 -14.17 -6.42
N THR A 87 13.45 -13.87 -7.66
CA THR A 87 14.12 -14.33 -8.87
C THR A 87 15.39 -13.50 -9.14
N PHE A 88 16.14 -13.85 -10.18
CA PHE A 88 17.34 -13.10 -10.58
C PHE A 88 17.00 -11.66 -11.01
N ILE A 89 17.08 -10.71 -10.08
CA ILE A 89 16.87 -9.28 -10.33
C ILE A 89 18.14 -8.70 -10.96
N LYS A 90 18.08 -8.38 -12.26
CA LYS A 90 19.21 -7.78 -13.01
C LYS A 90 19.48 -6.34 -12.63
N ASN A 91 18.43 -5.56 -12.34
CA ASN A 91 18.54 -4.13 -12.07
C ASN A 91 19.00 -3.87 -10.61
N PRO A 92 20.16 -3.23 -10.38
CA PRO A 92 20.66 -2.94 -9.03
C PRO A 92 19.75 -2.04 -8.19
N HIS A 93 18.99 -1.14 -8.81
CA HIS A 93 18.04 -0.29 -8.09
C HIS A 93 16.86 -1.10 -7.55
N VAL A 94 16.26 -1.93 -8.41
CA VAL A 94 15.17 -2.86 -8.03
C VAL A 94 15.64 -3.82 -6.95
N ARG A 95 16.87 -4.36 -7.05
CA ARG A 95 17.43 -5.24 -6.02
C ARG A 95 17.54 -4.56 -4.65
N ARG A 96 18.02 -3.31 -4.63
CA ARG A 96 18.12 -2.52 -3.38
C ARG A 96 16.76 -2.24 -2.78
N GLU A 97 15.78 -1.88 -3.61
CA GLU A 97 14.42 -1.62 -3.15
C GLU A 97 13.75 -2.89 -2.60
N VAL A 98 13.85 -4.01 -3.31
CA VAL A 98 13.35 -5.32 -2.85
C VAL A 98 14.00 -5.73 -1.53
N GLN A 99 15.31 -5.54 -1.38
CA GLN A 99 16.00 -5.83 -0.12
C GLN A 99 15.50 -4.95 1.02
N ALA A 100 15.31 -3.64 0.78
CA ALA A 100 14.77 -2.72 1.78
C ALA A 100 13.37 -3.15 2.24
N TRP A 101 12.51 -3.56 1.30
CA TRP A 101 11.19 -4.10 1.62
C TRP A 101 11.25 -5.39 2.44
N ARG A 102 12.10 -6.34 2.05
CA ARG A 102 12.24 -7.60 2.79
C ARG A 102 12.66 -7.35 4.24
N ILE A 103 13.60 -6.44 4.48
CA ILE A 103 14.00 -6.04 5.83
C ILE A 103 12.82 -5.43 6.60
N ARG A 104 12.07 -4.49 6.01
CA ARG A 104 10.91 -3.84 6.65
C ARG A 104 9.80 -4.84 7.02
N LEU A 105 9.59 -5.83 6.16
CA LEU A 105 8.57 -6.86 6.33
C LEU A 105 9.05 -8.05 7.18
N GLY A 106 10.27 -8.01 7.71
CA GLY A 106 10.84 -9.09 8.52
C GLY A 106 11.12 -10.39 7.74
N LEU A 107 11.28 -10.30 6.41
CA LEU A 107 11.61 -11.42 5.54
C LEU A 107 13.13 -11.67 5.47
N PRO A 108 13.58 -12.90 5.16
CA PRO A 108 15.00 -13.20 5.02
C PRO A 108 15.68 -12.31 3.97
N THR A 109 16.92 -11.90 4.17
CA THR A 109 17.67 -11.13 3.17
C THR A 109 18.05 -11.98 1.96
N LEU A 110 18.15 -11.34 0.78
CA LEU A 110 18.65 -11.96 -0.46
C LEU A 110 20.15 -12.16 -0.46
#